data_AF-A0A336N2X1-F1
#
_entry.id   AF-A0A336N2X1-F1
#
_cell.length_a   1.000
_cell.length_b   1.000
_cell.length_c   1.000
_cell.angle_alpha   90.00
_cell.angle_beta   90.00
_cell.angle_gamma   90.00
#
_symmetry.space_group_name_H-M   'P 1'
#
loop_
_entity.id
_entity.type
_entity.pdbx_description
1 polymer ?
#
loop_
_entity_poly.entity_id
_entity_poly.type
_entity_poly.pdbx_seq_one_letter_code
_entity_poly.pdbx_strand_id
1 'polypeptide(L)'
;MTLRKAQPTERCDFPTWFKGPKHWHALMGNAGYVFHPSDGSMHILKQSGYMETRALCEQINKQTEDEMQAVVHYTTGCKSGFMCMIFYRRDTYVAEIQMGKPASRVEDACALDHFDTSKISHVTLLATNASPDKCLMDGSYRIRGRIGPPYMSSRHKRGHAHHHHDTYHRRHGTLSFRNSEESEQLWQSAGRSLSPRHRRAISQEIEIVEDPVGTGTDIEVRSKRDSPGCTINYNSNRRLRIGCTRHDVIDMTPSCSDEGDEEYLCHGQWQENSTTFIVAKHVGSSHGVCITFKQNPDGATGNLIVGDSCFRSNPNQLTPSDRHLVSNITSFSTCSDTSSSIATQINVFSIVFCVLLSSFFASR
;
A
#
# COMPACT_ATOMS: atom_id res chain seq x y z
N MET A 1 33.93 42.10 30.24
CA MET A 1 33.70 40.95 29.36
C MET A 1 32.87 41.43 28.18
N THR A 2 33.47 41.50 26.99
CA THR A 2 32.74 41.84 25.76
C THR A 2 32.23 40.55 25.14
N LEU A 3 30.94 40.28 25.29
CA LEU A 3 30.24 39.20 24.59
C LEU A 3 30.30 39.51 23.09
N ARG A 4 31.12 38.77 22.34
CA ARG A 4 31.08 38.80 20.88
C ARG A 4 29.81 38.08 20.45
N LYS A 5 28.91 38.81 19.79
CA LYS A 5 27.78 38.23 19.07
C LYS A 5 28.34 37.23 18.05
N ALA A 6 27.94 35.97 18.17
CA ALA A 6 28.29 34.94 17.19
C ALA A 6 27.89 35.45 15.79
N GLN A 7 28.78 35.27 14.81
CA GLN A 7 28.46 35.54 13.41
C GLN A 7 27.15 34.80 13.06
N PRO A 8 26.20 35.45 12.37
CA PRO A 8 25.03 34.74 11.87
C PRO A 8 25.53 33.78 10.79
N THR A 9 25.70 32.51 11.15
CA THR A 9 25.70 31.44 10.15
C THR A 9 24.41 31.59 9.36
N GLU A 10 24.48 31.47 8.03
CA GLU A 10 23.29 31.44 7.19
C GLU A 10 22.24 30.53 7.85
N ARG A 11 21.02 31.06 7.98
CA ARG A 11 19.96 30.42 8.75
C ARG A 11 19.73 29.02 8.18
N CYS A 12 19.90 27.98 8.99
CA CYS A 12 19.56 26.60 8.62
C CYS A 12 18.15 26.58 8.03
N ASP A 13 18.00 26.03 6.83
CA ASP A 13 16.72 25.97 6.14
C ASP A 13 16.55 24.62 5.45
N PHE A 14 15.31 24.13 5.39
CA PHE A 14 14.99 22.86 4.74
C PHE A 14 15.26 22.92 3.22
N PRO A 15 15.45 21.76 2.56
CA PRO A 15 15.73 21.73 1.13
C PRO A 15 14.66 22.45 0.31
N THR A 16 15.07 23.20 -0.71
CA THR A 16 14.14 23.95 -1.59
C THR A 16 13.15 23.03 -2.30
N TRP A 17 13.61 21.87 -2.76
CA TRP A 17 12.76 20.85 -3.38
C TRP A 17 11.69 20.30 -2.41
N PHE A 18 12.00 20.23 -1.11
CA PHE A 18 11.04 19.79 -0.09
C PHE A 18 10.02 20.89 0.23
N LYS A 19 10.47 22.15 0.26
CA LYS A 19 9.61 23.32 0.53
C LYS A 19 8.63 23.62 -0.60
N GLY A 20 8.96 23.27 -1.85
CA GLY A 20 8.16 23.59 -3.04
C GLY A 20 6.70 23.13 -2.94
N PRO A 21 6.43 21.83 -2.74
CA PRO A 21 5.05 21.31 -2.63
C PRO A 21 4.26 21.77 -1.40
N LYS A 22 4.96 22.23 -0.35
CA LYS A 22 4.44 22.63 0.98
C LYS A 22 3.73 21.55 1.78
N HIS A 23 2.90 20.72 1.15
CA HIS A 23 2.06 19.72 1.79
C HIS A 23 2.45 18.32 1.31
N TRP A 24 2.99 17.55 2.22
CA TRP A 24 3.35 16.15 2.03
C TRP A 24 2.52 15.29 2.96
N HIS A 25 2.34 14.02 2.60
CA HIS A 25 1.73 13.03 3.49
C HIS A 25 2.49 11.71 3.40
N ALA A 26 2.54 10.99 4.51
CA ALA A 26 2.97 9.59 4.49
C ALA A 26 2.03 8.78 3.59
N LEU A 27 2.53 7.71 2.98
CA LEU A 27 1.74 6.91 2.03
C LEU A 27 0.43 6.39 2.64
N MET A 28 0.40 5.96 3.91
CA MET A 28 -0.86 5.56 4.56
C MET A 28 -1.88 6.68 4.76
N GLY A 29 -1.48 7.95 4.60
CA GLY A 29 -2.28 9.10 4.99
C GLY A 29 -2.49 9.22 6.51
N ASN A 30 -1.67 8.55 7.31
CA ASN A 30 -1.73 8.59 8.78
C ASN A 30 -1.01 9.80 9.38
N ALA A 31 -0.10 10.42 8.63
CA ALA A 31 0.63 11.61 9.03
C ALA A 31 0.78 12.58 7.85
N GLY A 32 0.63 13.88 8.13
CA GLY A 32 0.91 14.97 7.21
C GLY A 32 2.19 15.70 7.60
N TYR A 33 2.93 16.20 6.62
CA TYR A 33 4.16 16.98 6.80
C TYR A 33 3.99 18.29 6.04
N VAL A 34 3.86 19.39 6.76
CA VAL A 34 3.52 20.70 6.19
C VAL A 34 4.63 21.69 6.48
N PHE A 35 5.19 22.28 5.44
CA PHE A 35 6.17 23.36 5.59
C PHE A 35 5.45 24.71 5.69
N HIS A 36 5.81 25.50 6.71
CA HIS A 36 5.27 26.82 6.99
C HIS A 36 6.33 27.90 6.68
N PRO A 37 6.24 28.62 5.54
CA PRO A 37 7.22 29.64 5.17
C PRO A 37 7.26 30.83 6.14
N SER A 38 6.17 31.09 6.86
CA SER A 38 6.06 32.21 7.80
C SER A 38 7.06 32.13 8.95
N ASP A 39 7.41 30.91 9.36
CA ASP A 39 8.29 30.66 10.49
C ASP A 39 9.44 29.67 10.19
N GLY A 40 9.53 29.19 8.95
CA GLY A 40 10.58 28.28 8.49
C GLY A 40 10.51 26.89 9.11
N SER A 41 9.37 26.49 9.68
CA SER A 41 9.22 25.21 10.37
C SER A 41 8.42 24.19 9.56
N MET A 42 8.75 22.92 9.77
CA MET A 42 7.98 21.78 9.28
C MET A 42 7.08 21.27 10.40
N HIS A 43 5.78 21.15 10.16
CA HIS A 43 4.80 20.61 11.10
C HIS A 43 4.43 19.20 10.69
N ILE A 44 4.56 18.27 11.62
CA ILE A 44 4.09 16.90 11.51
C ILE A 44 2.71 16.85 12.15
N LEU A 45 1.71 16.54 11.33
CA LEU A 45 0.30 16.48 11.69
C LEU A 45 -0.14 15.02 11.82
N LYS A 46 -0.98 14.72 12.80
CA LYS A 46 -1.69 13.43 12.87
C LYS A 46 -2.74 13.33 11.77
N GLN A 47 -3.25 12.13 11.54
CA GLN A 47 -4.43 11.89 10.71
C GLN A 47 -5.64 12.73 11.11
N SER A 48 -5.75 13.12 12.40
CA SER A 48 -6.81 14.00 12.90
C SER A 48 -6.64 15.48 12.50
N GLY A 49 -5.54 15.85 11.86
CA GLY A 49 -5.19 17.23 11.51
C GLY A 49 -4.53 18.02 12.65
N TYR A 50 -4.49 17.47 13.86
CA TYR A 50 -3.80 18.11 14.98
C TYR A 50 -2.29 18.04 14.80
N MET A 51 -1.61 19.16 15.09
CA MET A 51 -0.15 19.22 15.13
C MET A 51 0.38 18.30 16.23
N GLU A 52 1.24 17.37 15.85
CA GLU A 52 1.97 16.50 16.77
C GLU A 52 3.34 17.10 17.09
N THR A 53 4.10 17.44 16.05
CA THR A 53 5.48 17.88 16.20
C THR A 53 5.76 19.07 15.30
N ARG A 54 6.40 20.09 15.86
CA ARG A 54 6.99 21.19 15.11
C ARG A 54 8.50 20.95 15.03
N ALA A 55 9.09 21.02 13.84
CA ALA A 55 10.52 20.86 13.59
C ALA A 55 11.09 22.13 12.94
N LEU A 56 12.13 22.68 13.53
CA LEU A 56 12.86 23.84 13.02
C LEU A 56 14.30 23.43 12.72
N CYS A 57 14.82 23.78 11.54
CA CYS A 57 16.21 23.50 11.17
C CYS A 57 17.16 24.27 12.10
N GLU A 58 18.06 23.57 12.78
CA GLU A 58 19.06 24.17 13.66
C GLU A 58 20.47 24.11 13.04
N GLN A 59 20.85 22.93 12.54
CA GLN A 59 22.16 22.69 11.94
C GLN A 59 22.08 21.73 10.76
N ILE A 60 22.83 22.00 9.68
CA ILE A 60 23.00 21.09 8.54
C ILE A 60 24.34 20.36 8.70
N ASN A 61 24.31 19.03 8.78
CA ASN A 61 25.52 18.22 8.91
C ASN A 61 26.03 17.72 7.55
N LYS A 62 25.12 17.45 6.62
CA LYS A 62 25.43 17.00 5.26
C LYS A 62 24.36 17.49 4.31
N GLN A 63 24.74 17.95 3.11
CA GLN A 63 23.80 18.34 2.07
C GLN A 63 24.37 18.03 0.68
N THR A 64 23.59 17.32 -0.11
CA THR A 64 23.80 17.04 -1.53
C THR A 64 22.52 17.42 -2.29
N GLU A 65 22.48 17.17 -3.60
CA GLU A 65 21.27 17.40 -4.40
C GLU A 65 20.09 16.52 -3.95
N ASP A 66 20.39 15.27 -3.57
CA ASP A 66 19.39 14.24 -3.29
C ASP A 66 19.28 13.85 -1.81
N GLU A 67 20.15 14.39 -0.95
CA GLU A 67 20.19 14.04 0.47
C GLU A 67 20.51 15.26 1.32
N MET A 68 19.79 15.43 2.44
CA MET A 68 20.14 16.43 3.46
C MET A 68 20.00 15.83 4.85
N GLN A 69 21.10 15.81 5.60
CA GLN A 69 21.11 15.49 7.03
C GLN A 69 21.16 16.77 7.85
N ALA A 70 20.20 16.93 8.75
CA ALA A 70 20.09 18.09 9.62
C ALA A 70 19.70 17.70 11.05
N VAL A 71 20.20 18.48 12.01
CA VAL A 71 19.66 18.52 13.36
C VAL A 71 18.51 19.52 13.37
N VAL A 72 17.35 19.07 13.82
CA VAL A 72 16.19 19.94 14.01
C VAL A 72 15.90 20.13 15.49
N HIS A 73 15.55 21.35 15.87
CA HIS A 73 14.89 21.60 17.14
C HIS A 73 13.41 21.17 17.00
N TYR A 74 13.01 20.18 17.78
CA TYR A 74 11.64 19.67 17.77
C TYR A 74 10.84 20.18 18.96
N THR A 75 9.53 20.27 18.79
CA THR A 75 8.59 20.59 19.87
C THR A 75 7.33 19.75 19.71
N THR A 76 7.03 18.92 20.70
CA THR A 76 5.87 18.01 20.74
C THR A 76 5.15 18.23 22.07
N GLY A 77 4.01 18.92 22.05
CA GLY A 77 3.32 19.36 23.28
C GLY A 77 4.24 20.25 24.12
N CYS A 78 4.48 19.86 25.38
CA CYS A 78 5.37 20.58 26.30
C CYS A 78 6.84 20.12 26.25
N LYS A 79 7.18 19.14 25.40
CA LYS A 79 8.54 18.62 25.28
C LYS A 79 9.24 19.25 24.09
N SER A 80 10.47 19.71 24.29
CA SER A 80 11.35 20.19 23.24
C SER A 80 12.74 19.59 23.39
N GLY A 81 13.51 19.61 22.31
CA GLY A 81 14.87 19.10 22.26
C GLY A 81 15.37 19.08 20.83
N PHE A 82 16.36 18.23 20.54
CA PHE A 82 16.95 18.09 19.23
C PHE A 82 16.74 16.69 18.69
N MET A 83 16.59 16.53 17.38
CA MET A 83 16.60 15.22 16.73
C MET A 83 17.32 15.31 15.39
N CYS A 84 18.02 14.24 15.02
CA CYS A 84 18.60 14.14 13.70
C CYS A 84 17.54 13.68 12.70
N MET A 85 17.53 14.32 11.54
CA MET A 85 16.68 13.96 10.42
C MET A 85 17.52 13.85 9.15
N ILE A 86 17.21 12.86 8.31
CA ILE A 86 17.71 12.81 6.93
C ILE A 86 16.52 12.90 5.98
N PHE A 87 16.62 13.79 5.00
CA PHE A 87 15.70 13.96 3.89
C PHE A 87 16.36 13.40 2.63
N TYR A 88 15.67 12.49 1.96
CA TYR A 88 16.09 11.95 0.67
C TYR A 88 15.10 12.42 -0.42
N ARG A 89 15.62 13.07 -1.45
CA ARG A 89 14.89 13.36 -2.68
C ARG A 89 14.90 12.09 -3.52
N ARG A 90 13.72 11.51 -3.79
CA ARG A 90 13.62 10.28 -4.60
C ARG A 90 13.07 10.55 -5.99
N ASP A 91 12.12 11.47 -6.07
CA ASP A 91 11.56 11.97 -7.31
C ASP A 91 11.10 13.44 -7.09
N THR A 92 10.52 14.06 -8.11
CA THR A 92 9.96 15.41 -8.07
C THR A 92 8.93 15.60 -6.97
N TYR A 93 8.06 14.59 -6.77
CA TYR A 93 6.97 14.62 -5.80
C TYR A 93 7.06 13.50 -4.75
N VAL A 94 8.21 12.82 -4.68
CA VAL A 94 8.44 11.72 -3.76
C VAL A 94 9.70 11.98 -2.94
N ALA A 95 9.56 11.89 -1.62
CA ALA A 95 10.65 12.03 -0.68
C ALA A 95 10.65 10.90 0.34
N GLU A 96 11.79 10.62 0.95
CA GLU A 96 11.85 9.80 2.16
C GLU A 96 12.45 10.59 3.30
N ILE A 97 11.99 10.32 4.52
CA ILE A 97 12.54 10.92 5.73
C ILE A 97 12.88 9.82 6.73
N GLN A 98 14.07 9.93 7.33
CA GLN A 98 14.44 9.20 8.54
C GLN A 98 14.49 10.18 9.72
N MET A 99 13.94 9.79 10.86
CA MET A 99 13.87 10.61 12.07
C MET A 99 14.44 9.84 13.27
N GLY A 100 15.42 10.43 13.94
CA GLY A 100 16.06 9.85 15.12
C GLY A 100 15.26 9.96 16.40
N LYS A 101 15.85 9.45 17.48
CA LYS A 101 15.36 9.67 18.83
C LYS A 101 15.71 11.10 19.29
N PRO A 102 14.85 11.71 20.12
CA PRO A 102 15.16 12.97 20.78
C PRO A 102 16.44 12.92 21.61
N ALA A 103 17.26 13.96 21.49
CA ALA A 103 18.40 14.28 22.33
C ALA A 103 18.20 15.64 23.02
N SER A 104 18.86 15.85 24.15
CA SER A 104 18.81 17.13 24.89
C SER A 104 19.80 18.16 24.35
N ARG A 105 20.84 17.73 23.63
CA ARG A 105 21.89 18.56 23.06
C ARG A 105 21.96 18.40 21.54
N VAL A 106 22.47 19.44 20.87
CA VAL A 106 22.56 19.49 19.40
C VAL A 106 23.56 18.45 18.89
N GLU A 107 24.70 18.36 19.56
CA GLU A 107 25.80 17.46 19.22
C GLU A 107 25.45 15.98 19.37
N ASP A 108 24.54 15.65 20.28
CA ASP A 108 24.14 14.26 20.57
C ASP A 108 23.06 13.77 19.59
N ALA A 109 22.35 14.68 18.92
CA ALA A 109 21.17 14.35 18.12
C ALA A 109 21.47 13.37 16.99
N CYS A 110 22.61 13.52 16.31
CA CYS A 110 23.07 12.64 15.23
C CYS A 110 24.11 11.60 15.70
N ALA A 111 24.35 11.45 17.01
CA ALA A 111 25.19 10.39 17.54
C ALA A 111 24.51 9.02 17.36
N LEU A 112 25.30 7.95 17.26
CA LEU A 112 24.83 6.60 16.91
C LEU A 112 23.71 6.07 17.83
N ASP A 113 23.71 6.46 19.11
CA ASP A 113 22.70 6.06 20.09
C ASP A 113 21.30 6.64 19.81
N HIS A 114 21.27 7.82 19.17
CA HIS A 114 20.05 8.54 18.80
C HIS A 114 19.69 8.36 17.33
N PHE A 115 20.71 8.15 16.48
CA PHE A 115 20.54 8.07 15.03
C PHE A 115 21.45 6.99 14.41
N ASP A 116 20.88 5.80 14.24
CA ASP A 116 21.49 4.71 13.47
C ASP A 116 20.73 4.56 12.15
N THR A 117 21.34 5.00 11.05
CA THR A 117 20.77 4.98 9.69
C THR A 117 20.31 3.59 9.26
N SER A 118 20.95 2.53 9.77
CA SER A 118 20.62 1.14 9.42
C SER A 118 19.38 0.62 10.12
N LYS A 119 19.03 1.20 11.27
CA LYS A 119 17.90 0.75 12.12
C LYS A 119 16.67 1.62 11.98
N ILE A 120 16.84 2.89 11.61
CA ILE A 120 15.74 3.84 11.48
C ILE A 120 14.96 3.56 10.19
N SER A 121 13.64 3.38 10.32
CA SER A 121 12.76 3.18 9.18
C SER A 121 12.65 4.43 8.33
N HIS A 122 12.52 4.22 7.02
CA HIS A 122 12.23 5.29 6.08
C HIS A 122 10.72 5.52 6.09
N VAL A 123 10.30 6.77 6.26
CA VAL A 123 8.92 7.18 5.99
C VAL A 123 8.88 7.74 4.57
N THR A 124 8.14 7.09 3.68
CA THR A 124 7.95 7.59 2.32
C THR A 124 6.83 8.62 2.29
N LEU A 125 7.11 9.78 1.67
CA LEU A 125 6.21 10.91 1.55
C LEU A 125 5.85 11.16 0.08
N LEU A 126 4.59 11.49 -0.12
CA LEU A 126 4.05 11.92 -1.40
C LEU A 126 3.54 13.37 -1.28
N ALA A 127 3.87 14.20 -2.27
CA ALA A 127 3.34 15.54 -2.36
C ALA A 127 1.84 15.52 -2.66
N THR A 128 1.06 16.37 -1.99
CA THR A 128 -0.40 16.40 -2.13
C THR A 128 -0.84 16.80 -3.55
N ASN A 129 -0.05 17.64 -4.22
CA ASN A 129 -0.27 18.12 -5.58
C ASN A 129 0.48 17.29 -6.65
N ALA A 130 0.94 16.08 -6.32
CA ALA A 130 1.65 15.23 -7.27
C ALA A 130 0.77 14.90 -8.49
N SER A 131 1.27 15.18 -9.68
CA SER A 131 0.69 14.67 -10.92
C SER A 131 1.02 13.19 -11.09
N PRO A 132 0.15 12.38 -11.72
CA PRO A 132 0.51 11.03 -12.12
C PRO A 132 1.70 11.03 -13.09
N ASP A 133 2.51 9.98 -13.03
CA ASP A 133 3.64 9.71 -13.92
C ASP A 133 3.62 8.26 -14.41
N LYS A 134 4.35 7.97 -15.48
CA LYS A 134 4.44 6.63 -16.07
C LYS A 134 5.21 5.66 -15.17
N CYS A 135 4.64 4.48 -14.92
CA CYS A 135 5.32 3.39 -14.22
C CYS A 135 6.43 2.78 -15.10
N LEU A 136 7.63 2.57 -14.54
CA LEU A 136 8.81 2.02 -15.22
C LEU A 136 8.70 0.51 -15.43
N MET A 137 7.83 -0.14 -14.65
CA MET A 137 7.54 -1.56 -14.79
C MET A 137 6.20 -1.74 -15.47
N ASP A 138 6.16 -2.69 -16.39
CA ASP A 138 4.94 -3.24 -16.97
C ASP A 138 4.87 -4.73 -16.67
N GLY A 139 3.70 -5.20 -16.26
CA GLY A 139 3.53 -6.62 -16.00
C GLY A 139 2.34 -6.95 -15.10
N SER A 140 2.02 -8.23 -15.08
CA SER A 140 1.00 -8.81 -14.23
C SER A 140 1.67 -9.68 -13.17
N TYR A 141 1.34 -9.44 -11.90
CA TYR A 141 1.93 -10.15 -10.76
C TYR A 141 0.83 -10.69 -9.85
N ARG A 142 1.08 -11.84 -9.24
CA ARG A 142 0.18 -12.42 -8.23
C ARG A 142 0.66 -12.02 -6.85
N ILE A 143 -0.25 -11.50 -6.03
CA ILE A 143 0.00 -11.17 -4.63
C ILE A 143 -1.12 -11.75 -3.76
N ARG A 144 -0.85 -11.87 -2.46
CA ARG A 144 -1.85 -12.21 -1.45
C ARG A 144 -1.97 -11.05 -0.49
N GLY A 145 -3.19 -10.66 -0.15
CA GLY A 145 -3.42 -9.50 0.70
C GLY A 145 -4.34 -8.48 0.04
N ARG A 146 -4.81 -7.53 0.84
CA ARG A 146 -5.37 -6.27 0.33
C ARG A 146 -4.26 -5.23 0.31
N ILE A 147 -4.45 -4.20 -0.50
CA ILE A 147 -3.58 -3.03 -0.53
C ILE A 147 -4.42 -1.77 -0.33
N GLY A 148 -5.70 -1.81 -0.71
CA GLY A 148 -6.68 -0.74 -0.52
C GLY A 148 -6.76 -0.13 0.87
N PRO A 149 -7.20 1.14 0.97
CA PRO A 149 -7.48 1.77 2.25
C PRO A 149 -8.40 0.86 3.08
N PRO A 150 -8.28 0.83 4.42
CA PRO A 150 -9.14 0.02 5.26
C PRO A 150 -10.60 0.34 4.90
N TYR A 151 -11.26 -0.64 4.29
CA TYR A 151 -12.59 -0.53 3.72
C TYR A 151 -13.53 0.17 4.71
N MET A 152 -13.89 1.43 4.43
CA MET A 152 -15.04 2.06 5.06
C MET A 152 -16.25 1.31 4.49
N SER A 153 -16.72 0.28 5.20
CA SER A 153 -17.98 -0.35 4.85
C SER A 153 -19.03 0.75 4.84
N SER A 154 -19.51 1.12 3.65
CA SER A 154 -20.75 1.86 3.50
C SER A 154 -21.84 0.95 4.04
N ARG A 155 -22.15 1.09 5.34
CA ARG A 155 -23.21 0.36 6.00
C ARG A 155 -24.54 1.04 5.67
N HIS A 156 -24.91 1.04 4.40
CA HIS A 156 -26.27 1.32 3.97
C HIS A 156 -26.95 0.03 3.54
N LYS A 157 -27.41 -0.72 4.56
CA LYS A 157 -28.64 -1.49 4.41
C LYS A 157 -29.56 -1.11 5.56
N ARG A 158 -30.50 -0.22 5.26
CA ARG A 158 -31.62 0.16 6.13
C ARG A 158 -32.35 -1.12 6.55
N GLY A 159 -32.58 -1.29 7.85
CA GLY A 159 -33.29 -2.45 8.37
C GLY A 159 -33.41 -2.45 9.88
N HIS A 160 -34.41 -1.72 10.36
CA HIS A 160 -35.07 -1.80 11.67
C HIS A 160 -34.34 -1.37 12.95
N ALA A 161 -35.07 -0.51 13.67
CA ALA A 161 -34.74 0.13 14.93
C ALA A 161 -34.69 -0.86 16.09
N HIS A 162 -33.71 -0.68 16.98
CA HIS A 162 -33.94 -0.73 18.43
C HIS A 162 -32.90 0.16 19.12
N HIS A 163 -33.39 1.09 19.95
CA HIS A 163 -32.60 1.93 20.82
C HIS A 163 -31.84 1.07 21.83
N HIS A 164 -30.51 1.17 21.83
CA HIS A 164 -29.72 0.97 23.04
C HIS A 164 -28.58 1.98 23.05
N HIS A 165 -28.61 2.83 24.07
CA HIS A 165 -27.48 3.64 24.50
C HIS A 165 -26.37 2.67 24.92
N ASP A 166 -25.24 2.65 24.22
CA ASP A 166 -24.00 2.35 24.91
C ASP A 166 -22.76 2.96 24.25
N THR A 167 -21.86 3.22 25.16
CA THR A 167 -20.68 4.07 25.19
C THR A 167 -19.56 3.69 24.21
N TYR A 168 -18.88 4.73 23.72
CA TYR A 168 -17.46 4.77 23.33
C TYR A 168 -16.80 3.45 22.86
N HIS A 169 -16.98 3.11 21.59
CA HIS A 169 -15.97 2.33 20.86
C HIS A 169 -15.69 2.96 19.50
N ARG A 170 -14.69 3.85 19.48
CA ARG A 170 -13.95 4.21 18.25
C ARG A 170 -13.22 2.94 17.80
N ARG A 171 -13.86 2.14 16.94
CA ARG A 171 -13.20 0.99 16.31
C ARG A 171 -12.15 1.52 15.35
N HIS A 172 -10.88 1.37 15.72
CA HIS A 172 -9.76 1.49 14.80
C HIS A 172 -9.98 0.53 13.62
N GLY A 173 -9.99 1.07 12.40
CA GLY A 173 -9.91 0.27 11.18
C GLY A 173 -8.54 -0.40 11.15
N THR A 174 -8.49 -1.67 11.58
CA THR A 174 -7.29 -2.49 11.53
C THR A 174 -6.94 -2.84 10.09
N LEU A 175 -6.00 -2.05 9.55
CA LEU A 175 -4.88 -2.36 8.66
C LEU A 175 -5.13 -3.08 7.33
N SER A 176 -4.63 -2.45 6.27
CA SER A 176 -4.66 -2.88 4.87
C SER A 176 -3.62 -3.95 4.51
N PHE A 177 -2.77 -4.44 5.43
CA PHE A 177 -1.73 -5.41 5.09
C PHE A 177 -1.67 -6.51 6.17
N ARG A 178 -1.94 -7.77 5.80
CA ARG A 178 -1.79 -8.95 6.67
C ARG A 178 -1.14 -10.07 5.88
N ASN A 179 0.00 -10.57 6.38
CA ASN A 179 0.67 -11.74 5.84
C ASN A 179 -0.07 -13.03 6.27
N SER A 180 0.02 -14.07 5.41
CA SER A 180 -0.72 -15.34 5.55
C SER A 180 -0.29 -16.21 6.73
N GLU A 181 0.84 -15.94 7.39
CA GLU A 181 1.51 -16.93 8.24
C GLU A 181 1.16 -16.82 9.74
N GLU A 182 0.46 -15.78 10.18
CA GLU A 182 0.26 -15.53 11.62
C GLU A 182 -1.09 -16.02 12.19
N SER A 183 -1.90 -16.77 11.42
CA SER A 183 -3.22 -17.24 11.89
C SER A 183 -3.30 -18.69 12.40
N GLU A 184 -2.19 -19.44 12.41
CA GLU A 184 -2.21 -20.86 12.82
C GLU A 184 -1.86 -21.11 14.29
N GLN A 185 -1.46 -20.10 15.09
CA GLN A 185 -1.02 -20.32 16.48
C GLN A 185 -1.82 -19.61 17.57
N LEU A 186 -2.93 -18.94 17.25
CA LEU A 186 -3.77 -18.25 18.25
C LEU A 186 -5.21 -18.79 18.39
N TRP A 187 -5.42 -20.09 18.14
CA TRP A 187 -6.68 -20.78 18.46
C TRP A 187 -6.52 -21.94 19.46
N GLN A 188 -5.40 -21.98 20.20
CA GLN A 188 -5.23 -22.93 21.30
C GLN A 188 -5.01 -22.18 22.61
N SER A 189 -6.10 -21.63 23.19
CA SER A 189 -6.36 -21.53 24.64
C SER A 189 -7.34 -20.40 24.98
N ALA A 190 -8.64 -20.69 24.90
CA ALA A 190 -9.65 -20.02 25.73
C ALA A 190 -10.88 -20.92 25.86
N GLY A 191 -10.69 -22.15 26.35
CA GLY A 191 -11.79 -22.97 26.82
C GLY A 191 -12.37 -22.37 28.10
N ARG A 192 -13.49 -21.65 27.99
CA ARG A 192 -14.40 -21.39 29.11
C ARG A 192 -15.75 -22.06 28.84
N SER A 193 -15.88 -23.24 29.44
CA SER A 193 -17.08 -23.84 30.03
C SER A 193 -18.45 -23.40 29.46
N LEU A 194 -19.05 -24.24 28.62
CA LEU A 194 -20.51 -24.40 28.53
C LEU A 194 -20.86 -25.89 28.51
N SER A 195 -21.91 -26.22 29.28
CA SER A 195 -22.30 -27.54 29.78
C SER A 195 -22.55 -28.63 28.71
N PRO A 196 -22.24 -29.91 28.99
CA PRO A 196 -22.57 -31.03 28.10
C PRO A 196 -24.07 -31.33 28.16
N ARG A 197 -24.80 -31.06 27.07
CA ARG A 197 -26.11 -31.71 26.86
C ARG A 197 -25.87 -33.14 26.36
N HIS A 198 -26.25 -34.09 27.21
CA HIS A 198 -26.36 -35.51 26.95
C HIS A 198 -26.80 -35.83 25.52
N ARG A 199 -25.91 -36.45 24.73
CA ARG A 199 -26.31 -37.24 23.57
C ARG A 199 -26.39 -38.69 24.06
N ARG A 200 -27.60 -39.21 24.25
CA ARG A 200 -27.81 -40.65 24.47
C ARG A 200 -27.37 -41.37 23.20
N ALA A 201 -26.38 -42.26 23.34
CA ALA A 201 -26.16 -43.33 22.38
C ALA A 201 -27.32 -44.31 22.54
N ILE A 202 -28.05 -44.57 21.45
CA ILE A 202 -28.88 -45.76 21.31
C ILE A 202 -28.25 -46.55 20.17
N SER A 203 -27.59 -47.64 20.57
CA SER A 203 -27.35 -48.80 19.73
C SER A 203 -28.65 -49.59 19.66
N GLN A 204 -29.15 -49.88 18.47
CA GLN A 204 -29.94 -51.08 18.26
C GLN A 204 -29.96 -51.45 16.77
N GLU A 205 -29.32 -52.58 16.47
CA GLU A 205 -29.71 -53.46 15.39
C GLU A 205 -31.22 -53.78 15.51
N ILE A 206 -31.90 -53.97 14.38
CA ILE A 206 -32.82 -55.09 14.08
C ILE A 206 -33.69 -54.73 12.85
N GLU A 207 -33.39 -55.47 11.78
CA GLU A 207 -34.32 -56.35 11.04
C GLU A 207 -35.29 -55.77 9.99
N ILE A 208 -35.23 -56.46 8.84
CA ILE A 208 -35.93 -56.23 7.59
C ILE A 208 -37.34 -56.84 7.71
N VAL A 209 -38.38 -56.07 7.39
CA VAL A 209 -39.70 -56.60 7.04
C VAL A 209 -40.24 -55.82 5.85
N GLU A 210 -40.64 -56.55 4.80
CA GLU A 210 -41.22 -56.07 3.55
C GLU A 210 -42.68 -55.60 3.71
N ASP A 211 -42.95 -54.37 3.23
CA ASP A 211 -44.11 -53.87 2.44
C ASP A 211 -45.59 -54.11 2.85
N PRO A 212 -46.62 -53.38 2.31
CA PRO A 212 -46.62 -52.33 1.27
C PRO A 212 -47.59 -51.12 1.52
N VAL A 213 -47.63 -50.22 0.53
CA VAL A 213 -48.69 -49.25 0.15
C VAL A 213 -48.75 -47.91 0.90
N GLY A 214 -48.42 -46.84 0.17
CA GLY A 214 -48.89 -45.49 0.53
C GLY A 214 -48.06 -44.33 -0.01
N THR A 215 -48.29 -43.99 -1.28
CA THR A 215 -48.36 -42.60 -1.81
C THR A 215 -47.33 -41.57 -1.33
N GLY A 216 -46.36 -41.29 -2.21
CA GLY A 216 -45.88 -39.94 -2.54
C GLY A 216 -45.17 -39.15 -1.45
N THR A 217 -43.84 -39.16 -1.47
CA THR A 217 -43.05 -38.00 -1.02
C THR A 217 -41.86 -37.79 -1.96
N ASP A 218 -41.81 -36.61 -2.58
CA ASP A 218 -40.63 -36.11 -3.26
C ASP A 218 -39.49 -36.03 -2.24
N ILE A 219 -38.52 -36.93 -2.35
CA ILE A 219 -37.23 -36.75 -1.69
C ILE A 219 -36.50 -35.70 -2.51
N GLU A 220 -36.70 -34.42 -2.18
CA GLU A 220 -35.76 -33.38 -2.54
C GLU A 220 -34.40 -33.76 -1.91
N VAL A 221 -33.56 -34.40 -2.71
CA VAL A 221 -32.13 -34.44 -2.48
C VAL A 221 -31.70 -32.99 -2.38
N ARG A 222 -31.53 -32.51 -1.14
CA ARG A 222 -31.10 -31.17 -0.83
C ARG A 222 -29.78 -30.95 -1.56
N SER A 223 -29.86 -30.28 -2.72
CA SER A 223 -28.70 -29.89 -3.50
C SER A 223 -27.72 -29.27 -2.52
N LYS A 224 -26.55 -29.92 -2.40
CA LYS A 224 -25.40 -29.43 -1.67
C LYS A 224 -25.23 -27.99 -2.15
N ARG A 225 -25.60 -27.01 -1.30
CA ARG A 225 -25.51 -25.59 -1.62
C ARG A 225 -24.19 -25.39 -2.33
N ASP A 226 -24.24 -24.95 -3.58
CA ASP A 226 -23.07 -24.45 -4.27
C ASP A 226 -22.41 -23.47 -3.30
N SER A 227 -21.20 -23.82 -2.90
CA SER A 227 -20.40 -22.97 -2.05
C SER A 227 -20.27 -21.64 -2.78
N PRO A 228 -20.60 -20.50 -2.17
CA PRO A 228 -20.72 -19.24 -2.89
C PRO A 228 -19.42 -18.94 -3.64
N GLY A 229 -19.59 -18.41 -4.86
CA GLY A 229 -18.50 -17.88 -5.68
C GLY A 229 -17.57 -16.99 -4.87
N CYS A 230 -16.27 -17.04 -5.22
CA CYS A 230 -15.18 -16.19 -4.76
C CYS A 230 -15.47 -15.31 -3.54
N THR A 231 -15.12 -15.76 -2.33
CA THR A 231 -15.16 -14.88 -1.15
C THR A 231 -13.91 -14.01 -1.10
N ILE A 232 -14.04 -12.73 -1.46
CA ILE A 232 -12.94 -11.76 -1.41
C ILE A 232 -12.64 -11.39 0.05
N ASN A 233 -11.65 -12.06 0.65
CA ASN A 233 -11.17 -11.78 2.00
C ASN A 233 -9.74 -11.19 1.97
N TYR A 234 -9.12 -11.02 3.14
CA TYR A 234 -7.76 -10.47 3.23
C TYR A 234 -6.67 -11.46 2.79
N ASN A 235 -7.00 -12.75 2.64
CA ASN A 235 -6.09 -13.80 2.18
C ASN A 235 -6.30 -14.15 0.69
N SER A 236 -7.23 -13.49 -0.01
CA SER A 236 -7.52 -13.80 -1.40
C SER A 236 -6.32 -13.49 -2.30
N ASN A 237 -6.01 -14.37 -3.25
CA ASN A 237 -5.06 -14.08 -4.32
C ASN A 237 -5.59 -12.93 -5.18
N ARG A 238 -4.77 -11.91 -5.36
CA ARG A 238 -5.03 -10.77 -6.23
C ARG A 238 -3.99 -10.67 -7.34
N ARG A 239 -4.38 -10.04 -8.43
CA ARG A 239 -3.56 -9.79 -9.61
C ARG A 239 -3.27 -8.29 -9.68
N LEU A 240 -2.02 -7.94 -9.44
CA LEU A 240 -1.46 -6.59 -9.56
C LEU A 240 -0.98 -6.40 -10.99
N ARG A 241 -1.60 -5.51 -11.75
CA ARG A 241 -1.22 -5.16 -13.12
C ARG A 241 -0.62 -3.77 -13.12
N ILE A 242 0.65 -3.65 -13.44
CA ILE A 242 1.35 -2.36 -13.49
C ILE A 242 1.48 -2.00 -14.97
N GLY A 243 1.05 -0.81 -15.35
CA GLY A 243 1.26 -0.28 -16.71
C GLY A 243 0.47 -0.97 -17.83
N CYS A 244 -0.44 -1.92 -17.51
CA CYS A 244 -1.13 -2.74 -18.52
C CYS A 244 -2.33 -2.05 -19.16
N THR A 245 -3.19 -1.40 -18.37
CA THR A 245 -4.37 -0.70 -18.89
C THR A 245 -4.00 0.68 -19.42
N ARG A 246 -3.19 1.40 -18.63
CA ARG A 246 -2.53 2.65 -18.99
C ARG A 246 -1.13 2.67 -18.38
N HIS A 247 -0.22 3.43 -18.99
CA HIS A 247 1.17 3.50 -18.56
C HIS A 247 1.38 4.11 -17.17
N ASP A 248 0.43 4.89 -16.66
CA ASP A 248 0.47 5.54 -15.34
C ASP A 248 -0.42 4.86 -14.30
N VAL A 249 -1.06 3.74 -14.66
CA VAL A 249 -2.07 3.07 -13.83
C VAL A 249 -1.56 1.72 -13.34
N ILE A 250 -1.91 1.42 -12.10
CA ILE A 250 -1.77 0.12 -11.46
C ILE A 250 -3.16 -0.38 -11.08
N ASP A 251 -3.56 -1.49 -11.67
CA ASP A 251 -4.84 -2.14 -11.39
C ASP A 251 -4.64 -3.32 -10.45
N MET A 252 -5.50 -3.41 -9.44
CA MET A 252 -5.53 -4.51 -8.49
C MET A 252 -6.86 -5.24 -8.59
N THR A 253 -6.87 -6.41 -9.22
CA THR A 253 -8.10 -7.19 -9.40
C THR A 253 -8.04 -8.48 -8.58
N PRO A 254 -9.10 -8.90 -7.87
CA PRO A 254 -9.16 -10.25 -7.31
C PRO A 254 -9.01 -11.32 -8.40
N SER A 255 -8.36 -12.43 -8.09
CA SER A 255 -8.16 -13.49 -9.09
C SER A 255 -9.43 -14.30 -9.40
N CYS A 256 -10.50 -14.10 -8.64
CA CYS A 256 -11.70 -14.94 -8.71
C CYS A 256 -13.02 -14.17 -8.90
N SER A 257 -12.97 -12.84 -8.98
CA SER A 257 -14.13 -11.96 -9.22
C SER A 257 -13.63 -10.62 -9.76
N ASP A 258 -14.46 -9.94 -10.55
CA ASP A 258 -14.23 -8.56 -11.01
C ASP A 258 -14.81 -7.53 -10.01
N GLU A 259 -15.50 -7.98 -8.96
CA GLU A 259 -15.89 -7.09 -7.86
C GLU A 259 -14.67 -6.78 -6.97
N GLY A 260 -14.49 -5.52 -6.60
CA GLY A 260 -13.43 -5.12 -5.66
C GLY A 260 -12.09 -4.80 -6.32
N ASP A 261 -12.14 -4.37 -7.58
CA ASP A 261 -11.03 -3.74 -8.28
C ASP A 261 -10.62 -2.42 -7.62
N GLU A 262 -9.32 -2.22 -7.47
CA GLU A 262 -8.74 -1.00 -6.92
C GLU A 262 -7.77 -0.41 -7.96
N GLU A 263 -7.90 0.89 -8.24
CA GLU A 263 -7.04 1.61 -9.17
C GLU A 263 -6.09 2.55 -8.41
N TYR A 264 -4.82 2.51 -8.81
CA TYR A 264 -3.77 3.37 -8.29
C TYR A 264 -3.06 4.09 -9.44
N LEU A 265 -2.67 5.33 -9.19
CA LEU A 265 -1.89 6.14 -10.12
C LEU A 265 -0.45 6.19 -9.64
N CYS A 266 0.49 5.87 -10.54
CA CYS A 266 1.92 6.06 -10.31
C CYS A 266 2.23 7.55 -10.17
N HIS A 267 3.07 7.91 -9.21
CA HIS A 267 3.42 9.30 -8.91
C HIS A 267 4.92 9.56 -8.83
N GLY A 268 5.73 8.51 -8.82
CA GLY A 268 7.17 8.62 -8.88
C GLY A 268 7.85 7.28 -8.72
N GLN A 269 9.11 7.23 -9.13
CA GLN A 269 9.89 6.02 -9.16
C GLN A 269 11.38 6.30 -9.17
N TRP A 270 12.15 5.36 -8.62
CA TRP A 270 13.60 5.41 -8.67
C TRP A 270 14.17 4.00 -8.60
N GLN A 271 15.46 3.89 -8.89
CA GLN A 271 16.20 2.64 -8.78
C GLN A 271 17.42 2.84 -7.88
N GLU A 272 17.61 1.92 -6.93
CA GLU A 272 18.74 1.92 -5.99
C GLU A 272 19.27 0.49 -5.89
N ASN A 273 20.56 0.26 -6.15
CA ASN A 273 21.20 -1.06 -6.03
C ASN A 273 20.37 -2.19 -6.69
N SER A 274 20.05 -2.02 -7.98
CA SER A 274 19.20 -2.93 -8.79
C SER A 274 17.81 -3.24 -8.20
N THR A 275 17.33 -2.42 -7.27
CA THR A 275 15.98 -2.49 -6.71
C THR A 275 15.17 -1.32 -7.23
N THR A 276 14.03 -1.61 -7.84
CA THR A 276 13.12 -0.60 -8.38
C THR A 276 12.04 -0.30 -7.35
N PHE A 277 11.78 0.98 -7.12
CA PHE A 277 10.74 1.47 -6.23
C PHE A 277 9.72 2.27 -7.03
N ILE A 278 8.45 1.99 -6.82
CA ILE A 278 7.33 2.70 -7.46
C ILE A 278 6.39 3.17 -6.35
N VAL A 279 6.10 4.46 -6.34
CA VAL A 279 5.12 5.05 -5.44
C VAL A 279 3.82 5.28 -6.21
N ALA A 280 2.73 4.72 -5.69
CA ALA A 280 1.42 4.83 -6.30
C ALA A 280 0.37 5.27 -5.29
N LYS A 281 -0.64 6.04 -5.71
CA LYS A 281 -1.73 6.53 -4.86
C LYS A 281 -3.07 6.05 -5.38
N HIS A 282 -3.94 5.62 -4.47
CA HIS A 282 -5.30 5.23 -4.78
C HIS A 282 -6.11 6.41 -5.34
N VAL A 283 -6.88 6.20 -6.41
CA VAL A 283 -7.62 7.27 -7.11
C VAL A 283 -8.66 7.96 -6.20
N GLY A 284 -9.30 7.20 -5.31
CA GLY A 284 -10.37 7.71 -4.43
C GLY A 284 -9.94 8.06 -3.00
N SER A 285 -8.65 8.05 -2.66
CA SER A 285 -8.20 8.35 -1.29
C SER A 285 -6.77 8.93 -1.23
N SER A 286 -6.31 9.34 -0.04
CA SER A 286 -4.91 9.70 0.18
C SER A 286 -3.99 8.49 0.43
N HIS A 287 -4.55 7.28 0.42
CA HIS A 287 -3.80 6.05 0.64
C HIS A 287 -2.93 5.75 -0.59
N GLY A 288 -1.63 5.76 -0.38
CA GLY A 288 -0.63 5.30 -1.32
C GLY A 288 0.12 4.08 -0.82
N VAL A 289 0.88 3.50 -1.72
CA VAL A 289 1.74 2.34 -1.48
C VAL A 289 3.06 2.49 -2.17
N CYS A 290 4.06 1.83 -1.61
CA CYS A 290 5.32 1.60 -2.29
C CYS A 290 5.40 0.16 -2.75
N ILE A 291 5.71 -0.01 -4.03
CA ILE A 291 5.99 -1.29 -4.65
C ILE A 291 7.51 -1.36 -4.84
N THR A 292 8.14 -2.24 -4.09
CA THR A 292 9.56 -2.55 -4.21
C THR A 292 9.72 -3.83 -5.02
N PHE A 293 10.45 -3.76 -6.12
CA PHE A 293 10.81 -4.90 -6.94
C PHE A 293 12.32 -5.13 -6.91
N LYS A 294 12.74 -6.31 -6.47
CA LYS A 294 14.14 -6.73 -6.44
C LYS A 294 14.32 -7.99 -7.27
N GLN A 295 15.03 -7.88 -8.38
CA GLN A 295 15.40 -9.04 -9.19
C GLN A 295 16.56 -9.79 -8.54
N ASN A 296 16.51 -11.12 -8.55
CA ASN A 296 17.60 -11.96 -8.06
C ASN A 296 18.73 -12.03 -9.11
N PRO A 297 19.96 -12.38 -8.71
CA PRO A 297 21.12 -12.40 -9.63
C PRO A 297 21.00 -13.43 -10.77
N ASP A 298 20.15 -14.44 -10.61
CA ASP A 298 19.83 -15.44 -11.62
C ASP A 298 18.98 -14.87 -12.77
N GLY A 299 18.43 -13.66 -12.63
CA GLY A 299 17.58 -12.98 -13.60
C GLY A 299 16.20 -13.61 -13.79
N ALA A 300 16.03 -14.88 -13.39
CA ALA A 300 14.80 -15.66 -13.55
C ALA A 300 13.82 -15.47 -12.40
N THR A 301 14.30 -15.10 -11.20
CA THR A 301 13.46 -14.90 -10.02
C THR A 301 13.57 -13.49 -9.47
N GLY A 302 12.60 -13.09 -8.65
CA GLY A 302 12.62 -11.81 -7.97
C GLY A 302 11.63 -11.76 -6.82
N ASN A 303 11.72 -10.71 -6.02
CA ASN A 303 10.82 -10.46 -4.91
C ASN A 303 10.08 -9.15 -5.13
N LEU A 304 8.78 -9.18 -4.89
CA LEU A 304 7.90 -8.02 -4.89
C LEU A 304 7.43 -7.77 -3.46
N ILE A 305 7.64 -6.56 -2.97
CA ILE A 305 7.14 -6.11 -1.67
C ILE A 305 6.18 -4.95 -1.95
N VAL A 306 4.96 -5.03 -1.43
CA VAL A 306 4.02 -3.91 -1.46
C VAL A 306 3.75 -3.49 -0.03
N GLY A 307 4.06 -2.25 0.33
CA GLY A 307 3.91 -1.79 1.69
C GLY A 307 3.59 -0.31 1.80
N ASP A 308 3.54 0.15 3.04
CA ASP A 308 3.23 1.52 3.40
C ASP A 308 4.43 2.48 3.42
N SER A 309 5.62 1.94 3.16
CA SER A 309 6.85 2.66 2.88
C SER A 309 7.73 1.82 1.97
N CYS A 310 8.76 2.42 1.39
CA CYS A 310 9.67 1.75 0.47
C CYS A 310 10.72 0.94 1.22
N PHE A 311 10.37 -0.30 1.56
CA PHE A 311 11.22 -1.20 2.30
C PHE A 311 12.43 -1.66 1.48
N ARG A 312 13.62 -1.55 2.08
CA ARG A 312 14.91 -2.00 1.53
C ARG A 312 15.36 -3.36 2.10
N SER A 313 14.85 -3.71 3.28
CA SER A 313 15.23 -4.91 4.01
C SER A 313 14.84 -6.17 3.24
N ASN A 314 15.56 -7.25 3.51
CA ASN A 314 15.17 -8.57 3.01
C ASN A 314 13.76 -8.90 3.55
N PRO A 315 12.85 -9.47 2.74
CA PRO A 315 11.53 -9.92 3.21
C PRO A 315 11.55 -10.65 4.56
N ASN A 316 12.57 -11.48 4.81
CA ASN A 316 12.70 -12.26 6.04
C ASN A 316 13.05 -11.43 7.29
N GLN A 317 13.40 -10.16 7.13
CA GLN A 317 13.72 -9.23 8.22
C GLN A 317 12.58 -8.24 8.48
N LEU A 318 11.53 -8.26 7.67
CA LEU A 318 10.38 -7.38 7.86
C LEU A 318 9.46 -7.97 8.94
N THR A 319 8.99 -7.09 9.81
CA THR A 319 8.12 -7.45 10.93
C THR A 319 6.64 -7.20 10.59
N PRO A 320 5.68 -7.80 11.29
CA PRO A 320 4.26 -7.50 11.10
C PRO A 320 3.89 -6.02 11.32
N SER A 321 4.69 -5.27 12.09
CA SER A 321 4.56 -3.82 12.24
C SER A 321 4.84 -3.04 10.95
N ASP A 322 5.63 -3.60 10.03
CA ASP A 322 6.05 -2.99 8.77
C ASP A 322 5.01 -3.15 7.65
N ARG A 323 3.74 -3.45 7.99
CA ARG A 323 2.54 -3.37 7.12
C ARG A 323 2.82 -3.53 5.62
N HIS A 324 3.23 -4.72 5.24
CA HIS A 324 3.65 -5.05 3.87
C HIS A 324 3.08 -6.40 3.45
N LEU A 325 3.12 -6.65 2.14
CA LEU A 325 2.89 -7.94 1.50
C LEU A 325 4.16 -8.34 0.76
N VAL A 326 4.47 -9.62 0.77
CA VAL A 326 5.59 -10.19 0.02
C VAL A 326 5.04 -11.17 -1.02
N SER A 327 5.62 -11.14 -2.22
CA SER A 327 5.38 -12.17 -3.24
C SER A 327 6.68 -12.54 -3.95
N ASN A 328 6.93 -13.84 -4.06
CA ASN A 328 8.05 -14.38 -4.83
C ASN A 328 7.63 -14.50 -6.29
N ILE A 329 8.39 -13.88 -7.18
CA ILE A 329 8.16 -13.89 -8.62
C ILE A 329 9.11 -14.94 -9.23
N THR A 330 8.53 -15.95 -9.86
CA THR A 330 9.25 -16.99 -10.61
C THR A 330 8.98 -16.93 -12.12
N SER A 331 8.03 -16.10 -12.54
CA SER A 331 7.71 -15.85 -13.94
C SER A 331 7.27 -14.41 -14.11
N PHE A 332 7.90 -13.71 -15.04
CA PHE A 332 7.54 -12.36 -15.43
C PHE A 332 6.47 -12.46 -16.50
N SER A 333 5.20 -12.37 -16.12
CA SER A 333 4.14 -12.25 -17.13
C SER A 333 4.06 -10.80 -17.58
N THR A 334 4.34 -10.56 -18.85
CA THR A 334 4.03 -9.30 -19.53
C THR A 334 2.52 -9.06 -19.48
N CYS A 335 2.10 -7.81 -19.73
CA CYS A 335 0.70 -7.46 -19.91
C CYS A 335 0.14 -8.18 -21.14
N SER A 336 -0.25 -9.45 -21.01
CA SER A 336 -0.84 -10.22 -22.11
C SER A 336 -2.26 -9.70 -22.36
N ASP A 337 -2.52 -9.29 -23.59
CA ASP A 337 -3.73 -8.61 -24.04
C ASP A 337 -5.00 -9.38 -23.63
N THR A 338 -5.75 -8.84 -22.69
CA THR A 338 -7.16 -9.20 -22.52
C THR A 338 -8.01 -8.19 -23.28
N SER A 339 -7.83 -8.16 -24.60
CA SER A 339 -8.87 -7.77 -25.55
C SER A 339 -8.58 -8.39 -26.92
N SER A 340 -8.86 -9.69 -27.06
CA SER A 340 -9.13 -10.25 -28.39
C SER A 340 -10.50 -9.75 -28.88
N SER A 341 -10.61 -8.44 -29.11
CA SER A 341 -11.45 -7.94 -30.20
C SER A 341 -10.55 -8.02 -31.42
N ILE A 342 -10.86 -8.93 -32.34
CA ILE A 342 -10.19 -9.02 -33.63
C ILE A 342 -10.37 -7.66 -34.31
N ALA A 343 -9.39 -6.77 -34.16
CA ALA A 343 -9.24 -5.61 -35.02
C ALA A 343 -8.81 -6.18 -36.36
N THR A 344 -9.79 -6.41 -37.23
CA THR A 344 -9.52 -6.61 -38.65
C THR A 344 -8.79 -5.35 -39.11
N GLN A 345 -7.47 -5.45 -39.28
CA GLN A 345 -6.74 -4.44 -40.03
C GLN A 345 -7.22 -4.54 -41.47
N ILE A 346 -8.21 -3.72 -41.80
CA ILE A 346 -8.56 -3.44 -43.19
C ILE A 346 -7.36 -2.69 -43.76
N ASN A 347 -6.51 -3.42 -44.48
CA ASN A 347 -5.35 -2.87 -45.16
C ASN A 347 -5.83 -1.94 -46.28
N VAL A 348 -5.86 -0.63 -46.01
CA VAL A 348 -6.35 0.41 -46.93
C VAL A 348 -5.59 0.38 -48.26
N PHE A 349 -4.33 -0.10 -48.26
CA PHE A 349 -3.54 -0.30 -49.47
C PHE A 349 -4.11 -1.37 -50.42
N SER A 350 -4.74 -2.44 -49.91
CA SER A 350 -5.38 -3.44 -50.77
C SER A 350 -6.65 -2.93 -51.46
N ILE A 351 -7.40 -2.04 -50.80
CA ILE A 351 -8.62 -1.46 -51.41
C ILE A 351 -8.24 -0.48 -52.51
N VAL A 352 -7.21 0.36 -52.29
CA VAL A 352 -6.72 1.28 -53.32
C VAL A 352 -6.15 0.51 -54.52
N PHE A 353 -5.42 -0.59 -54.29
CA PHE A 353 -4.90 -1.41 -55.38
C PHE A 353 -6.00 -2.10 -56.21
N CYS A 354 -7.06 -2.58 -55.57
CA CYS A 354 -8.21 -3.17 -56.26
C CYS A 354 -9.02 -2.15 -57.08
N VAL A 355 -9.17 -0.91 -56.60
CA VAL A 355 -9.87 0.16 -57.34
C VAL A 355 -9.03 0.68 -58.53
N LEU A 356 -7.71 0.70 -58.40
CA LEU A 356 -6.81 1.05 -59.50
C LEU A 356 -6.73 -0.04 -60.58
N LEU A 357 -6.83 -1.31 -60.20
CA LEU A 357 -6.88 -2.42 -61.16
C LEU A 357 -8.20 -2.51 -61.92
N SER A 358 -9.34 -2.22 -61.27
CA SER A 358 -10.65 -2.22 -61.96
C SER A 358 -10.82 -1.04 -62.92
N SER A 359 -10.23 0.11 -62.62
CA SER A 359 -10.21 1.26 -63.54
C SER A 359 -9.27 1.05 -64.74
N PHE A 360 -8.20 0.26 -64.60
CA PHE A 360 -7.32 -0.10 -65.72
C PHE A 360 -7.94 -1.08 -66.71
N PHE A 361 -8.83 -1.97 -66.25
CA PHE A 361 -9.54 -2.92 -67.11
C PHE A 361 -10.79 -2.35 -67.79
N ALA A 362 -11.33 -1.23 -67.30
CA ALA A 362 -12.50 -0.57 -67.89
C ALA A 362 -12.16 0.41 -69.04
N SER A 363 -10.86 0.66 -69.30
CA SER A 363 -10.40 1.59 -70.32
C SER A 363 -9.70 0.91 -71.51
N ARG A 364 -10.02 -0.37 -71.77
CA ARG A 364 -9.50 -1.10 -72.94
C ARG A 364 -10.60 -1.67 -73.82
#